data_AF-A0A7J6Q0A5-F1
#
_entry.id   AF-A0A7J6Q0A5-F1
#
_cell.length_a   1.000
_cell.length_b   1.000
_cell.length_c   1.000
_cell.angle_alpha   90.00
_cell.angle_beta   90.00
_cell.angle_gamma   90.00
#
_symmetry.space_group_name_H-M   'P 1'
#
loop_
_entity.id
_entity.type
_entity.pdbx_description
1 polymer ?
#
loop_
_entity_poly.entity_id
_entity_poly.type
_entity_poly.pdbx_seq_one_letter_code
_entity_poly.pdbx_strand_id
1 'polypeptide(L)'
;MITLTGFIASWRSHWVSVRPDQGSLASFITGATTSLQMALFSRIGTYLARRFNEWENYQTKRAFNNHLIYKTFVFEFVNRFNVYFYIAFVKASIEGCVEKVELPGGGSELISVDADSTDRNCLHELSSQLQTILLIEIAKNVIELAKPMIMHKIASYKREREYAEDKTSGDCGGGGVDDIMMVNPDTGQATISVFVQEALDKPSYGTLEIDGTFSDYSEMVTLYGYMTLFSLAFPLA
;
A
#
# COMPACT_ATOMS: atom_id res chain seq x y z
N MET A 1 -11.16 0.20 15.60
CA MET A 1 -11.11 0.43 14.14
C MET A 1 -12.23 1.37 13.72
N ILE A 2 -13.51 0.94 13.80
CA ILE A 2 -14.69 1.78 13.51
C ILE A 2 -14.68 3.09 14.31
N THR A 3 -14.36 3.02 15.61
CA THR A 3 -14.28 4.20 16.49
C THR A 3 -13.19 5.19 16.09
N LEU A 4 -12.02 4.69 15.68
CA LEU A 4 -10.91 5.55 15.22
C LEU A 4 -11.26 6.24 13.90
N THR A 5 -11.92 5.49 13.01
CA THR A 5 -12.41 6.00 11.74
C THR A 5 -13.49 7.07 11.94
N GLY A 6 -14.43 6.85 12.86
CA GLY A 6 -15.42 7.85 13.25
C GLY A 6 -14.77 9.09 13.88
N PHE A 7 -13.76 8.91 14.73
CA PHE A 7 -13.02 10.02 15.31
C PHE A 7 -12.29 10.87 14.24
N ILE A 8 -11.65 10.23 13.25
CA ILE A 8 -10.99 10.95 12.14
C ILE A 8 -12.02 11.69 11.28
N ALA A 9 -13.17 11.07 11.00
CA ALA A 9 -14.24 11.70 10.23
C ALA A 9 -14.85 12.91 10.96
N SER A 10 -15.11 12.76 12.28
CA SER A 10 -15.60 13.83 13.15
C SER A 10 -14.57 14.95 13.27
N TRP A 11 -13.29 14.62 13.43
CA TRP A 11 -12.19 15.59 13.47
C TRP A 11 -12.10 16.38 12.17
N ARG A 12 -12.25 15.73 11.01
CA ARG A 12 -12.31 16.39 9.70
C ARG A 12 -13.51 17.33 9.60
N SER A 13 -14.69 16.88 10.02
CA SER A 13 -15.93 17.68 9.99
C SER A 13 -15.77 18.95 10.84
N HIS A 14 -15.24 18.79 12.06
CA HIS A 14 -14.96 19.92 12.93
C HIS A 14 -13.92 20.86 12.33
N TRP A 15 -12.85 20.34 11.72
CA TRP A 15 -11.81 21.18 11.15
C TRP A 15 -12.31 22.03 9.97
N VAL A 16 -13.11 21.43 9.08
CA VAL A 16 -13.74 22.14 7.96
C VAL A 16 -14.75 23.18 8.45
N SER A 17 -15.50 22.91 9.53
CA SER A 17 -16.43 23.88 10.12
C SER A 17 -15.74 25.13 10.69
N VAL A 18 -14.51 24.99 11.17
CA VAL A 18 -13.72 26.11 11.73
C VAL A 18 -12.95 26.87 10.65
N ARG A 19 -12.51 26.17 9.58
CA ARG A 19 -11.73 26.74 8.47
C ARG A 19 -12.18 26.20 7.10
N PRO A 20 -13.22 26.79 6.49
CA PRO A 20 -13.73 26.33 5.20
C PRO A 20 -12.75 26.58 4.03
N ASP A 21 -11.83 27.54 4.17
CA ASP A 21 -10.79 27.88 3.18
C ASP A 21 -9.75 26.75 2.95
N GLN A 22 -9.59 25.83 3.92
CA GLN A 22 -8.56 24.77 3.90
C GLN A 22 -9.10 23.38 3.55
N GLY A 23 -10.30 23.28 2.96
CA GLY A 23 -10.98 22.00 2.72
C GLY A 23 -10.23 20.98 1.85
N SER A 24 -9.39 21.44 0.91
CA SER A 24 -8.53 20.56 0.09
C SER A 24 -7.43 19.90 0.94
N LEU A 25 -6.79 20.69 1.80
CA LEU A 25 -5.74 20.22 2.71
C LEU A 25 -6.32 19.28 3.77
N ALA A 26 -7.55 19.53 4.24
CA ALA A 26 -8.32 18.62 5.10
C ALA A 26 -8.53 17.25 4.48
N SER A 27 -8.90 17.22 3.19
CA SER A 27 -9.13 15.97 2.48
C SER A 27 -7.83 15.18 2.32
N PHE A 28 -6.72 15.84 1.98
CA PHE A 28 -5.41 15.19 1.88
C PHE A 28 -4.90 14.65 3.21
N ILE A 29 -4.94 15.46 4.29
CA ILE A 29 -4.50 15.03 5.63
C ILE A 29 -5.35 13.87 6.14
N THR A 30 -6.68 13.93 5.93
CA THR A 30 -7.58 12.84 6.33
C THR A 30 -7.26 11.57 5.56
N GLY A 31 -7.05 11.66 4.24
CA GLY A 31 -6.67 10.52 3.40
C GLY A 31 -5.34 9.90 3.82
N ALA A 32 -4.32 10.73 4.10
CA ALA A 32 -3.02 10.27 4.59
C ALA A 32 -3.12 9.60 5.97
N THR A 33 -3.88 10.19 6.89
CA THR A 33 -4.10 9.64 8.24
C THR A 33 -4.86 8.32 8.18
N THR A 34 -5.89 8.23 7.33
CA THR A 34 -6.66 7.00 7.11
C THR A 34 -5.80 5.92 6.48
N SER A 35 -4.93 6.28 5.52
CA SER A 35 -3.96 5.36 4.92
C SER A 35 -2.98 4.83 5.96
N LEU A 36 -2.46 5.70 6.82
CA LEU A 36 -1.57 5.30 7.92
C LEU A 36 -2.28 4.38 8.92
N GLN A 37 -3.52 4.71 9.29
CA GLN A 37 -4.37 3.85 10.11
C GLN A 37 -4.51 2.47 9.48
N MET A 38 -4.90 2.39 8.20
CA MET A 38 -5.10 1.12 7.50
C MET A 38 -3.82 0.27 7.50
N ALA A 39 -2.66 0.88 7.26
CA ALA A 39 -1.37 0.20 7.30
C ALA A 39 -1.05 -0.39 8.68
N LEU A 40 -1.29 0.37 9.76
CA LEU A 40 -1.10 -0.11 11.13
C LEU A 40 -2.03 -1.28 11.45
N PHE A 41 -3.31 -1.18 11.12
CA PHE A 41 -4.27 -2.25 11.39
C PHE A 41 -4.04 -3.49 10.52
N SER A 42 -3.55 -3.36 9.28
CA SER A 42 -3.16 -4.52 8.46
C SER A 42 -1.98 -5.28 9.10
N ARG A 43 -0.99 -4.57 9.66
CA ARG A 43 0.12 -5.21 10.41
C ARG A 43 -0.38 -5.96 11.64
N ILE A 44 -1.30 -5.38 12.40
CA ILE A 44 -1.90 -6.03 13.57
C ILE A 44 -2.74 -7.23 13.13
N GLY A 45 -3.55 -7.09 12.08
CA GLY A 45 -4.44 -8.13 11.56
C GLY A 45 -3.67 -9.35 11.06
N THR A 46 -2.60 -9.14 10.28
CA THR A 46 -1.71 -10.22 9.81
C THR A 46 -1.01 -10.94 10.96
N TYR A 47 -0.55 -10.19 11.97
CA TYR A 47 0.05 -10.76 13.18
C TYR A 47 -0.95 -11.63 13.97
N LEU A 48 -2.16 -11.11 14.21
CA LEU A 48 -3.21 -11.84 14.92
C LEU A 48 -3.67 -13.08 14.13
N ALA A 49 -3.83 -12.95 12.82
CA ALA A 49 -4.21 -14.06 11.95
C ALA A 49 -3.18 -15.20 12.04
N ARG A 50 -1.88 -14.90 11.96
CA ARG A 50 -0.81 -15.89 12.14
C ARG A 50 -0.89 -16.55 13.51
N ARG A 51 -0.99 -15.76 14.58
CA ARG A 51 -1.02 -16.28 15.95
C ARG A 51 -2.21 -17.20 16.22
N PHE A 52 -3.39 -16.87 15.70
CA PHE A 52 -4.57 -17.72 15.77
C PHE A 52 -4.42 -18.98 14.93
N ASN A 53 -3.81 -18.88 13.75
CA ASN A 53 -3.60 -20.03 12.88
C ASN A 53 -2.58 -21.03 13.46
N GLU A 54 -1.54 -20.54 14.13
CA GLU A 54 -0.59 -21.34 14.88
C GLU A 54 -1.26 -22.05 16.07
N TRP A 55 -2.19 -21.36 16.75
CA TRP A 55 -2.92 -21.93 17.89
C TRP A 55 -3.86 -23.08 17.48
N GLU A 56 -4.38 -23.07 16.26
CA GLU A 56 -5.28 -24.11 15.74
C GLU A 56 -4.56 -25.38 15.24
N ASN A 57 -3.23 -25.36 15.12
CA ASN A 57 -2.37 -26.52 14.83
C ASN A 57 -2.86 -27.44 13.68
N TYR A 58 -2.78 -26.95 12.45
CA TYR A 58 -3.18 -27.69 11.25
C TYR A 58 -2.22 -28.83 10.89
N GLN A 59 -2.77 -29.98 10.48
CA GLN A 59 -2.00 -31.17 10.09
C GLN A 59 -1.16 -30.98 8.81
N THR A 60 -1.62 -30.18 7.85
CA THR A 60 -0.93 -29.98 6.57
C THR A 60 -0.60 -28.51 6.32
N LYS A 61 0.54 -28.25 5.66
CA LYS A 61 0.94 -26.89 5.24
C LYS A 61 -0.10 -26.24 4.33
N ARG A 62 -0.76 -27.03 3.46
CA ARG A 62 -1.85 -26.53 2.59
C ARG A 62 -3.05 -26.05 3.41
N ALA A 63 -3.49 -26.85 4.39
CA ALA A 63 -4.60 -26.46 5.26
C ALA A 63 -4.23 -25.23 6.09
N PHE A 64 -3.01 -25.17 6.65
CA PHE A 64 -2.51 -24.00 7.36
C PHE A 64 -2.56 -22.74 6.48
N ASN A 65 -1.98 -22.80 5.28
CA ASN A 65 -1.91 -21.64 4.38
C ASN A 65 -3.30 -21.17 3.92
N ASN A 66 -4.21 -22.09 3.56
CA ASN A 66 -5.56 -21.70 3.12
C ASN A 66 -6.35 -20.97 4.23
N HIS A 67 -6.27 -21.45 5.47
CA HIS A 67 -6.97 -20.80 6.60
C HIS A 67 -6.31 -19.47 6.98
N LEU A 68 -4.98 -19.38 6.87
CA LEU A 68 -4.25 -18.13 7.10
C LEU A 68 -4.65 -17.06 6.08
N ILE A 69 -4.68 -17.44 4.80
CA ILE A 69 -5.11 -16.59 3.67
C ILE A 69 -6.52 -16.06 3.93
N TYR A 70 -7.47 -16.95 4.22
CA TYR A 70 -8.86 -16.58 4.46
C TYR A 70 -9.01 -15.59 5.63
N LYS A 71 -8.40 -15.88 6.79
CA LYS A 71 -8.47 -15.00 7.97
C LYS A 71 -7.85 -13.65 7.69
N THR A 72 -6.65 -13.65 7.10
CA THR A 72 -5.94 -12.41 6.76
C THR A 72 -6.78 -11.58 5.80
N PHE A 73 -7.34 -12.19 4.77
CA PHE A 73 -8.22 -11.53 3.81
C PHE A 73 -9.46 -10.91 4.48
N VAL A 74 -10.15 -11.63 5.37
CA VAL A 74 -11.32 -11.10 6.09
C VAL A 74 -10.93 -9.89 6.95
N PHE A 75 -9.81 -9.95 7.67
CA PHE A 75 -9.32 -8.82 8.46
C PHE A 75 -8.96 -7.62 7.58
N GLU A 76 -8.27 -7.85 6.47
CA GLU A 76 -7.90 -6.79 5.54
C GLU A 76 -9.12 -6.17 4.86
N PHE A 77 -10.07 -6.98 4.42
CA PHE A 77 -11.31 -6.53 3.82
C PHE A 77 -12.10 -5.65 4.80
N VAL A 78 -12.36 -6.15 6.01
CA VAL A 78 -13.09 -5.38 7.03
C VAL A 78 -12.34 -4.09 7.34
N ASN A 79 -11.02 -4.12 7.47
CA ASN A 79 -10.23 -2.92 7.76
C ASN A 79 -10.23 -1.87 6.65
N ARG A 80 -10.08 -2.30 5.39
CA ARG A 80 -10.04 -1.39 4.24
C ARG A 80 -11.43 -0.84 3.91
N PHE A 81 -12.48 -1.67 3.93
CA PHE A 81 -13.82 -1.27 3.49
C PHE A 81 -14.65 -0.54 4.56
N ASN A 82 -14.31 -0.69 5.84
CA ASN A 82 -15.11 -0.12 6.93
C ASN A 82 -15.21 1.41 6.90
N VAL A 83 -14.18 2.14 6.45
CA VAL A 83 -14.27 3.62 6.36
C VAL A 83 -15.33 4.06 5.36
N TYR A 84 -15.45 3.34 4.25
CA TYR A 84 -16.42 3.65 3.21
C TYR A 84 -17.84 3.26 3.63
N PHE A 85 -18.01 2.12 4.31
CA PHE A 85 -19.30 1.76 4.91
C PHE A 85 -19.73 2.76 5.98
N TYR A 86 -18.80 3.26 6.79
CA TYR A 86 -19.09 4.32 7.76
C TYR A 86 -19.59 5.59 7.07
N ILE A 87 -18.88 6.07 6.05
CA ILE A 87 -19.25 7.30 5.33
C ILE A 87 -20.58 7.13 4.58
N ALA A 88 -20.79 5.98 3.94
CA ALA A 88 -21.97 5.72 3.12
C ALA A 88 -23.26 5.58 3.94
N PHE A 89 -23.21 4.89 5.09
CA PHE A 89 -24.43 4.52 5.82
C PHE A 89 -24.57 5.18 7.20
N VAL A 90 -23.47 5.36 7.91
CA VAL A 90 -23.51 5.78 9.33
C VAL A 90 -23.37 7.30 9.44
N LYS A 91 -22.44 7.88 8.71
CA LYS A 91 -22.09 9.30 8.82
C LYS A 91 -23.28 10.23 8.54
N ALA A 92 -24.04 9.96 7.47
CA ALA A 92 -25.22 10.74 7.11
C ALA A 92 -26.29 10.78 8.22
N SER A 93 -26.34 9.76 9.08
CA SER A 93 -27.35 9.66 10.15
C SER A 93 -26.92 10.31 11.46
N ILE A 94 -25.62 10.49 11.70
CA ILE A 94 -25.09 10.94 13.01
C ILE A 94 -24.47 12.33 12.95
N GLU A 95 -23.69 12.62 11.90
CA GLU A 95 -22.82 13.82 11.84
C GLU A 95 -23.23 14.84 10.75
N GLY A 96 -24.07 14.44 9.79
CA GLY A 96 -24.31 15.20 8.57
C GLY A 96 -23.23 15.00 7.50
N CYS A 97 -23.42 15.60 6.33
CA CYS A 97 -22.52 15.45 5.18
C CYS A 97 -21.77 16.75 4.89
N VAL A 98 -20.54 16.65 4.38
CA VAL A 98 -19.82 17.82 3.84
C VAL A 98 -20.10 17.92 2.34
N GLU A 99 -20.84 18.95 1.94
CA GLU A 99 -21.20 19.20 0.55
C GLU A 99 -20.42 20.40 0.00
N LYS A 100 -20.05 20.33 -1.28
CA LYS A 100 -19.38 21.42 -1.98
C LYS A 100 -20.46 22.32 -2.58
N VAL A 101 -20.56 23.56 -2.08
CA VAL A 101 -21.51 24.55 -2.59
C VAL A 101 -20.76 25.55 -3.45
N GLU A 102 -21.26 25.79 -4.66
CA GLU A 102 -20.75 26.84 -5.55
C GLU A 102 -21.36 28.18 -5.15
N LEU A 103 -20.50 29.12 -4.77
CA LEU A 103 -20.92 30.47 -4.39
C LEU A 103 -21.10 31.34 -5.66
N PRO A 104 -22.04 32.29 -5.64
CA PRO A 104 -22.18 33.27 -6.71
C PRO A 104 -20.93 34.17 -6.75
N GLY A 105 -20.00 33.85 -7.65
CA GLY A 105 -18.67 34.48 -7.73
C GLY A 105 -17.54 33.56 -8.21
N GLY A 106 -17.82 32.27 -8.47
CA GLY A 106 -16.84 31.32 -8.99
C GLY A 106 -15.95 30.67 -7.94
N GLY A 107 -16.25 30.87 -6.65
CA GLY A 107 -15.64 30.16 -5.54
C GLY A 107 -16.46 28.93 -5.14
N SER A 108 -15.80 27.90 -4.62
CA SER A 108 -16.47 26.75 -4.04
C SER A 108 -16.06 26.58 -2.59
N GLU A 109 -17.04 26.55 -1.69
CA GLU A 109 -16.81 26.29 -0.26
C GLU A 109 -17.39 24.94 0.13
N LEU A 110 -16.76 24.30 1.11
CA LEU A 110 -17.26 23.07 1.72
C LEU A 110 -18.11 23.45 2.94
N ILE A 111 -19.40 23.16 2.87
CA ILE A 111 -20.36 23.45 3.94
C ILE A 111 -20.81 22.12 4.55
N SER A 112 -20.87 22.06 5.88
CA SER A 112 -21.51 20.96 6.59
C SER A 112 -23.03 21.13 6.55
N VAL A 113 -23.73 20.20 5.91
CA VAL A 113 -25.18 20.14 5.91
C VAL A 113 -25.63 19.28 7.08
N ASP A 114 -26.46 19.86 7.96
CA ASP A 114 -26.99 19.19 9.14
C ASP A 114 -27.89 17.99 8.76
N ALA A 115 -27.97 17.01 9.66
CA ALA A 115 -28.61 15.72 9.47
C ALA A 115 -30.15 15.74 9.27
N ASP A 116 -30.79 16.92 9.23
CA ASP A 116 -32.25 17.08 9.18
C ASP A 116 -32.81 17.23 7.75
N SER A 117 -31.96 17.16 6.72
CA SER A 117 -32.39 17.23 5.32
C SER A 117 -32.84 15.87 4.76
N THR A 118 -33.92 15.86 3.96
CA THR A 118 -34.58 14.66 3.43
C THR A 118 -33.76 13.86 2.41
N ASP A 119 -32.60 14.36 1.95
CA ASP A 119 -31.76 13.72 0.94
C ASP A 119 -30.37 13.36 1.50
N ARG A 120 -30.30 12.21 2.18
CA ARG A 120 -29.19 11.78 3.05
C ARG A 120 -28.03 11.11 2.31
N ASN A 121 -27.50 11.72 1.25
CA ASN A 121 -26.49 11.06 0.42
C ASN A 121 -25.12 11.76 0.53
N CYS A 122 -24.23 11.27 1.42
CA CYS A 122 -22.83 11.70 1.51
C CYS A 122 -21.96 11.19 0.33
N LEU A 123 -22.54 11.06 -0.87
CA LEU A 123 -21.92 10.43 -2.04
C LEU A 123 -20.74 11.26 -2.56
N HIS A 124 -20.84 12.59 -2.55
CA HIS A 124 -19.73 13.47 -2.92
C HIS A 124 -18.52 13.29 -1.99
N GLU A 125 -18.76 13.19 -0.68
CA GLU A 125 -17.70 12.94 0.30
C GLU A 125 -17.06 11.55 0.11
N LEU A 126 -17.88 10.53 -0.11
CA LEU A 126 -17.42 9.17 -0.39
C LEU A 126 -16.55 9.14 -1.67
N SER A 127 -17.00 9.80 -2.74
CA SER A 127 -16.30 9.90 -4.01
C SER A 127 -14.92 10.54 -3.86
N SER A 128 -14.84 11.65 -3.12
CA SER A 128 -13.58 12.34 -2.85
C SER A 128 -12.59 11.48 -2.06
N GLN A 129 -13.06 10.73 -1.07
CA GLN A 129 -12.23 9.81 -0.28
C GLN A 129 -11.74 8.62 -1.12
N LEU A 130 -12.61 8.04 -1.96
CA LEU A 130 -12.23 6.96 -2.88
C LEU A 130 -11.17 7.42 -3.88
N GLN A 131 -11.35 8.59 -4.48
CA GLN A 131 -10.40 9.14 -5.46
C GLN A 131 -9.00 9.36 -4.85
N THR A 132 -8.93 9.97 -3.67
CA THR A 132 -7.64 10.24 -3.01
C THR A 132 -6.91 8.95 -2.64
N ILE A 133 -7.63 7.95 -2.10
CA ILE A 133 -7.03 6.66 -1.74
C ILE A 133 -6.59 5.89 -2.99
N LEU A 134 -7.40 5.87 -4.05
CA LEU A 134 -7.02 5.22 -5.32
C LEU A 134 -5.74 5.83 -5.91
N LEU A 135 -5.61 7.17 -5.88
CA LEU A 135 -4.38 7.85 -6.32
C LEU A 135 -3.17 7.46 -5.46
N ILE A 136 -3.35 7.33 -4.15
CA ILE A 136 -2.29 6.89 -3.23
C ILE A 136 -1.88 5.44 -3.53
N GLU A 137 -2.82 4.54 -3.79
CA GLU A 137 -2.53 3.15 -4.14
C GLU A 137 -1.80 3.04 -5.48
N ILE A 138 -2.24 3.77 -6.52
CA ILE A 138 -1.51 3.84 -7.81
C ILE A 138 -0.08 4.33 -7.58
N ALA A 139 0.12 5.35 -6.76
CA ALA A 139 1.45 5.87 -6.45
C ALA A 139 2.33 4.82 -5.72
N LYS A 140 1.76 4.05 -4.77
CA LYS A 140 2.47 2.95 -4.11
C LYS A 140 2.88 1.87 -5.10
N ASN A 141 2.00 1.48 -6.02
CA ASN A 141 2.26 0.43 -7.00
C ASN A 141 3.41 0.82 -7.94
N VAL A 142 3.45 2.11 -8.33
CA VAL A 142 4.58 2.66 -9.11
C VAL A 142 5.89 2.60 -8.31
N ILE A 143 5.86 2.94 -7.02
CA ILE A 143 7.05 2.88 -6.15
C ILE A 143 7.53 1.44 -5.96
N GLU A 144 6.61 0.50 -5.77
CA GLU A 144 6.93 -0.92 -5.62
C GLU A 144 7.54 -1.50 -6.89
N LEU A 145 7.00 -1.15 -8.06
CA LEU A 145 7.59 -1.51 -9.35
C LEU A 145 8.96 -0.86 -9.56
N ALA A 146 9.14 0.38 -9.11
CA ALA A 146 10.41 1.10 -9.24
C ALA A 146 11.49 0.58 -8.29
N LYS A 147 11.11 0.08 -7.10
CA LYS A 147 12.03 -0.40 -6.06
C LYS A 147 13.07 -1.41 -6.55
N PRO A 148 12.72 -2.52 -7.24
CA PRO A 148 13.73 -3.47 -7.72
C PRO A 148 14.63 -2.86 -8.80
N MET A 149 14.10 -2.03 -9.69
CA MET A 149 14.90 -1.35 -10.72
C MET A 149 15.91 -0.36 -10.12
N ILE A 150 15.47 0.43 -9.14
CA ILE A 150 16.31 1.39 -8.43
C ILE A 150 17.38 0.65 -7.62
N MET A 151 16.99 -0.38 -6.86
CA MET A 151 17.91 -1.16 -6.04
C MET A 151 19.00 -1.83 -6.89
N HIS A 152 18.61 -2.43 -8.02
CA HIS A 152 19.57 -3.03 -8.95
C HIS A 152 20.54 -1.99 -9.52
N LYS A 153 20.04 -0.81 -9.90
CA LYS A 153 20.87 0.28 -10.45
C LYS A 153 21.81 0.87 -9.40
N ILE A 154 21.37 1.04 -8.17
CA ILE A 154 22.24 1.48 -7.06
C ILE A 154 23.31 0.42 -6.79
N ALA A 155 22.96 -0.87 -6.81
CA ALA A 155 23.90 -1.96 -6.62
C ALA A 155 24.94 -2.04 -7.76
N SER A 156 24.54 -1.80 -9.03
CA SER A 156 25.48 -1.76 -10.15
C SER A 156 26.46 -0.58 -10.02
N TYR A 157 25.98 0.61 -9.68
CA TYR A 157 26.85 1.77 -9.44
C TYR A 157 27.82 1.54 -8.27
N LYS A 158 27.38 0.86 -7.20
CA LYS A 158 28.25 0.56 -6.06
C LYS A 158 29.38 -0.41 -6.45
N ARG A 159 29.06 -1.47 -7.21
CA ARG A 159 30.05 -2.44 -7.71
C ARG A 159 31.11 -1.79 -8.62
N GLU A 160 30.70 -0.88 -9.49
CA GLU A 160 31.63 -0.13 -10.34
C GLU A 160 32.59 0.75 -9.53
N ARG A 161 32.13 1.38 -8.43
CA ARG A 161 33.00 2.17 -7.55
C ARG A 161 33.98 1.31 -6.76
N GLU A 162 33.54 0.17 -6.22
CA GLU A 162 34.40 -0.76 -5.49
C GLU A 162 35.52 -1.33 -6.39
N TYR A 163 35.21 -1.67 -7.66
CA TYR A 163 36.23 -2.10 -8.64
C TYR A 163 37.23 -0.98 -9.01
N ALA A 164 36.77 0.27 -9.09
CA ALA A 164 37.64 1.41 -9.38
C ALA A 164 38.61 1.72 -8.24
N GLU A 165 38.18 1.58 -6.97
CA GLU A 165 39.02 1.82 -5.80
C GLU A 165 40.12 0.77 -5.63
N ASP A 166 39.83 -0.51 -5.89
CA ASP A 166 40.79 -1.62 -5.86
C ASP A 166 41.93 -1.41 -6.88
N LYS A 167 41.58 -0.93 -8.08
CA LYS A 167 42.54 -0.65 -9.16
C LYS A 167 43.51 0.50 -8.85
N THR A 168 43.12 1.44 -7.99
CA THR A 168 44.00 2.51 -7.49
C THR A 168 44.85 2.12 -6.28
N SER A 169 44.48 1.05 -5.57
CA SER A 169 45.15 0.59 -4.35
C SER A 169 46.11 -0.59 -4.61
N GLY A 170 45.95 -1.28 -5.74
CA GLY A 170 46.81 -2.37 -6.20
C GLY A 170 48.11 -1.89 -6.85
N ASP A 171 49.22 -2.29 -6.23
CA ASP A 171 50.57 -2.33 -6.79
C ASP A 171 50.57 -2.86 -8.24
N CYS A 172 51.32 -2.19 -9.12
CA CYS A 172 51.36 -2.46 -10.55
C CYS A 172 52.02 -3.83 -10.85
N GLY A 173 51.22 -4.90 -10.83
CA GLY A 173 51.56 -6.20 -11.41
C GLY A 173 50.68 -6.47 -12.63
N GLY A 174 51.23 -6.28 -13.83
CA GLY A 174 50.50 -6.44 -15.09
C GLY A 174 49.93 -7.84 -15.29
N GLY A 175 48.60 -7.90 -15.43
CA GLY A 175 47.85 -9.05 -15.92
C GLY A 175 46.58 -8.52 -16.56
N GLY A 176 46.37 -8.88 -17.83
CA GLY A 176 45.28 -8.36 -18.64
C GLY A 176 43.90 -8.64 -18.04
N VAL A 177 43.00 -7.70 -18.34
CA VAL A 177 41.53 -7.79 -18.28
C VAL A 177 41.04 -9.20 -17.96
N ASP A 178 40.58 -9.40 -16.73
CA ASP A 178 39.89 -10.62 -16.30
C ASP A 178 38.70 -10.88 -17.24
N ASP A 179 38.93 -11.71 -18.26
CA ASP A 179 37.87 -12.51 -18.84
C ASP A 179 37.22 -13.25 -17.65
N ILE A 180 35.91 -13.08 -17.48
CA ILE A 180 35.13 -13.80 -16.47
C ILE A 180 35.11 -15.28 -16.92
N MET A 181 36.20 -15.99 -16.67
CA MET A 181 36.34 -17.41 -16.96
C MET A 181 35.55 -18.18 -15.91
N MET A 182 34.60 -19.02 -16.35
CA MET A 182 33.77 -19.84 -15.45
C MET A 182 34.58 -20.84 -14.61
N VAL A 183 35.84 -21.06 -14.95
CA VAL A 183 36.81 -21.78 -14.13
C VAL A 183 38.13 -21.02 -14.23
N ASN A 184 38.67 -20.61 -13.08
CA ASN A 184 40.00 -20.06 -13.01
C ASN A 184 41.03 -21.20 -13.24
N PRO A 185 41.86 -21.15 -14.30
CA PRO A 185 42.75 -22.25 -14.68
C PRO A 185 43.90 -22.48 -13.68
N ASP A 186 44.28 -21.46 -12.89
CA ASP A 186 45.41 -21.53 -11.97
C ASP A 186 45.02 -22.09 -10.60
N THR A 187 43.77 -21.85 -10.17
CA THR A 187 43.24 -22.27 -8.86
C THR A 187 42.27 -23.44 -8.95
N GLY A 188 41.80 -23.79 -10.16
CA GLY A 188 40.78 -24.82 -10.39
C GLY A 188 39.40 -24.48 -9.81
N GLN A 189 39.20 -23.24 -9.35
CA GLN A 189 37.93 -22.82 -8.76
C GLN A 189 36.94 -22.42 -9.85
N ALA A 190 35.74 -23.00 -9.80
CA ALA A 190 34.64 -22.64 -10.68
C ALA A 190 33.87 -21.45 -10.11
N THR A 191 33.75 -20.39 -10.90
CA THR A 191 32.86 -19.26 -10.60
C THR A 191 31.50 -19.55 -11.22
N ILE A 192 30.45 -19.35 -10.44
CA ILE A 192 29.07 -19.53 -10.90
C ILE A 192 28.80 -18.61 -12.09
N SER A 193 28.08 -19.11 -13.11
CA SER A 193 27.72 -18.30 -14.28
C SER A 193 27.02 -17.01 -13.85
N VAL A 194 27.31 -15.90 -14.55
CA VAL A 194 26.75 -14.57 -14.26
C VAL A 194 25.22 -14.61 -14.09
N PHE A 195 24.53 -15.41 -14.91
CA PHE A 195 23.07 -15.59 -14.84
C PHE A 195 22.58 -16.23 -13.53
N VAL A 196 23.30 -17.22 -13.01
CA VAL A 196 22.94 -17.90 -11.76
C VAL A 196 23.30 -17.02 -10.57
N GLN A 197 24.41 -16.30 -10.62
CA GLN A 197 24.76 -15.32 -9.58
C GLN A 197 23.71 -14.21 -9.49
N GLU A 198 23.26 -13.68 -10.63
CA GLU A 198 22.20 -12.66 -10.66
C GLU A 198 20.84 -13.21 -10.19
N ALA A 199 20.54 -14.49 -10.44
CA ALA A 199 19.35 -15.11 -9.89
C ALA A 199 19.43 -15.26 -8.36
N LEU A 200 20.61 -15.57 -7.82
CA LEU A 200 20.85 -15.70 -6.37
C LEU A 200 20.87 -14.35 -5.65
N ASP A 201 21.32 -13.28 -6.32
CA ASP A 201 21.38 -11.93 -5.76
C ASP A 201 19.99 -11.26 -5.67
N LYS A 202 18.96 -11.84 -6.30
CA LYS A 202 17.58 -11.33 -6.20
C LYS A 202 17.00 -11.64 -4.82
N PRO A 203 16.31 -10.67 -4.19
CA PRO A 203 15.62 -10.93 -2.93
C PRO A 203 14.54 -11.99 -3.13
N SER A 204 14.33 -12.85 -2.13
CA SER A 204 13.25 -13.83 -2.15
C SER A 204 11.90 -13.12 -2.33
N TYR A 205 11.12 -13.58 -3.31
CA TYR A 205 9.81 -13.02 -3.63
C TYR A 205 8.80 -13.15 -2.46
N GLY A 206 9.04 -14.09 -1.54
CA GLY A 206 8.23 -14.27 -0.34
C GLY A 206 8.99 -14.91 0.81
N THR A 207 8.28 -15.13 1.91
CA THR A 207 8.77 -15.95 3.04
C THR A 207 8.49 -17.43 2.76
N LEU A 208 9.29 -18.34 3.29
CA LEU A 208 9.13 -19.79 3.09
C LEU A 208 7.74 -20.33 3.50
N GLU A 209 6.99 -19.58 4.31
CA GLU A 209 5.68 -19.96 4.83
C GLU A 209 4.51 -19.52 3.92
N ILE A 210 4.60 -18.32 3.33
CA ILE A 210 3.57 -17.73 2.48
C ILE A 210 4.23 -17.30 1.17
N ASP A 211 3.78 -17.93 0.08
CA ASP A 211 4.13 -17.56 -1.29
C ASP A 211 3.79 -16.08 -1.47
N GLY A 212 4.79 -15.22 -1.69
CA GLY A 212 4.65 -13.74 -1.67
C GLY A 212 3.49 -13.22 -2.53
N THR A 213 3.07 -14.02 -3.51
CA THR A 213 1.88 -13.84 -4.36
C THR A 213 0.58 -13.51 -3.63
N PHE A 214 0.37 -13.98 -2.39
CA PHE A 214 -0.86 -13.68 -1.67
C PHE A 214 -1.04 -12.17 -1.45
N SER A 215 0.05 -11.45 -1.17
CA SER A 215 0.00 -9.99 -0.98
C SER A 215 -0.43 -9.29 -2.27
N ASP A 216 0.11 -9.73 -3.41
CA ASP A 216 -0.22 -9.16 -4.71
C ASP A 216 -1.70 -9.43 -5.06
N TYR A 217 -2.17 -10.65 -4.84
CA TYR A 217 -3.58 -11.00 -5.07
C TYR A 217 -4.53 -10.27 -4.11
N SER A 218 -4.18 -10.10 -2.83
CA SER A 218 -5.06 -9.41 -1.88
C SER A 218 -5.22 -7.93 -2.25
N GLU A 219 -4.16 -7.32 -2.79
CA GLU A 219 -4.21 -5.96 -3.33
C GLU A 219 -5.13 -5.87 -4.55
N MET A 220 -4.96 -6.76 -5.54
CA MET A 220 -5.81 -6.80 -6.73
C MET A 220 -7.29 -7.03 -6.37
N VAL A 221 -7.57 -7.92 -5.42
CA VAL A 221 -8.94 -8.18 -4.96
C VAL A 221 -9.52 -6.97 -4.23
N THR A 222 -8.72 -6.24 -3.45
CA THR A 222 -9.18 -5.00 -2.84
C THR A 222 -9.56 -3.96 -3.90
N LEU A 223 -8.71 -3.77 -4.91
CA LEU A 223 -8.97 -2.83 -6.00
C LEU A 223 -10.28 -3.19 -6.72
N TYR A 224 -10.47 -4.47 -7.05
CA TYR A 224 -11.71 -4.97 -7.62
C TYR A 224 -12.92 -4.72 -6.69
N GLY A 225 -12.74 -4.86 -5.38
CA GLY A 225 -13.75 -4.52 -4.38
C GLY A 225 -14.14 -3.04 -4.41
N TYR A 226 -13.19 -2.11 -4.60
CA TYR A 226 -13.50 -0.69 -4.74
C TYR A 226 -14.31 -0.40 -6.01
N MET A 227 -13.93 -1.01 -7.14
CA MET A 227 -14.64 -0.87 -8.42
C MET A 227 -16.07 -1.41 -8.32
N THR A 228 -16.26 -2.58 -7.71
CA THR A 228 -17.58 -3.24 -7.65
C THR A 228 -18.52 -2.63 -6.62
N LEU A 229 -18.05 -2.39 -5.40
CA LEU A 229 -18.90 -1.92 -4.29
C LEU A 229 -19.24 -0.43 -4.39
N PHE A 230 -18.38 0.38 -5.02
CA PHE A 230 -18.54 1.85 -5.05
C PHE A 230 -18.56 2.44 -6.46
N SER A 231 -18.83 1.64 -7.50
CA SER A 231 -19.00 2.10 -8.89
C SER A 231 -19.97 3.27 -9.05
N LEU A 232 -21.04 3.29 -8.25
CA LEU A 232 -22.05 4.37 -8.28
C LEU A 232 -21.51 5.70 -7.70
N ALA A 233 -20.56 5.64 -6.78
CA ALA A 233 -19.98 6.83 -6.15
C ALA A 233 -18.85 7.44 -7.00
N PHE A 234 -18.17 6.64 -7.82
CA PHE A 234 -17.11 7.09 -8.71
C PHE A 234 -17.19 6.31 -10.03
N PRO A 235 -17.83 6.87 -11.08
CA PRO A 235 -18.00 6.17 -12.37
C PRO A 235 -16.69 6.02 -13.17
N LEU A 236 -15.61 6.64 -12.68
CA LEU A 236 -14.24 6.51 -13.20
C LEU A 236 -13.44 5.40 -12.49
N ALA A 237 -14.06 4.68 -11.54
CA ALA A 237 -13.46 3.52 -10.85
C ALA A 237 -13.30 2.34 -11.80
#